data_AF-A0A150HT06-F1
#
_entry.id   AF-A0A150HT06-F1
#
_cell.length_a   1.000
_cell.length_b   1.000
_cell.length_c   1.000
_cell.angle_alpha   90.00
_cell.angle_beta   90.00
_cell.angle_gamma   90.00
#
_symmetry.space_group_name_H-M   'P 1'
#
loop_
_entity.id
_entity.type
_entity.pdbx_description
1 polymer ?
#
loop_
_entity_poly.entity_id
_entity_poly.type
_entity_poly.pdbx_seq_one_letter_code
_entity_poly.pdbx_strand_id
1 'polypeptide(L)' 'MIAYKVIFGPITKTSREDAEWIVEDYLSSLFHNGQVCGESFSIVQDGLLCTYIHLQGINANLKEYHCKYGIE' A
#
# COMPACT_ATOMS: atom_id res chain seq x y z
N MET A 1 -9.98 -3.13 13.37
CA MET A 1 -8.74 -3.20 12.57
C MET A 1 -8.81 -4.44 11.70
N ILE A 2 -8.70 -4.29 10.38
CA ILE A 2 -8.82 -5.39 9.41
C ILE A 2 -7.47 -5.54 8.70
N ALA A 3 -6.86 -6.72 8.77
CA ALA A 3 -5.67 -7.02 7.98
C ALA A 3 -6.06 -7.13 6.51
N TYR A 4 -5.44 -6.31 5.67
CA TYR A 4 -5.77 -6.20 4.26
C TYR A 4 -4.51 -6.31 3.41
N LYS A 5 -4.58 -7.10 2.34
CA LYS A 5 -3.47 -7.27 1.39
C LYS A 5 -3.74 -6.39 0.17
N VAL A 6 -2.83 -5.45 -0.10
CA VAL A 6 -2.81 -4.64 -1.32
C VAL A 6 -1.82 -5.26 -2.30
N ILE A 7 -2.20 -5.36 -3.58
CA ILE A 7 -1.34 -5.85 -4.66
C ILE A 7 -1.06 -4.67 -5.58
N PHE A 8 0.20 -4.26 -5.70
CA PHE A 8 0.60 -3.09 -6.49
C PHE A 8 0.95 -3.45 -7.93
N GLY A 9 1.51 -4.65 -8.16
CA GLY A 9 1.83 -5.11 -9.50
C GLY A 9 3.14 -5.91 -9.55
N PRO A 10 3.57 -6.34 -10.75
CA PRO A 10 4.80 -7.09 -10.93
C PRO A 10 6.05 -6.25 -10.66
N ILE A 11 7.04 -6.84 -10.01
CA ILE A 11 8.38 -6.26 -9.79
C ILE A 11 9.43 -7.14 -10.45
N THR A 12 10.35 -6.50 -11.17
CA THR A 12 11.61 -7.13 -11.57
C THR A 12 12.68 -6.89 -10.50
N LYS A 13 13.64 -7.79 -10.33
CA LYS A 13 14.69 -7.65 -9.29
C LYS A 13 15.46 -6.32 -9.34
N THR A 14 15.61 -5.74 -10.52
CA THR A 14 16.33 -4.48 -10.74
C THR A 14 15.52 -3.24 -10.33
N SER A 15 14.20 -3.37 -10.15
CA SER A 15 13.26 -2.25 -9.89
C SER A 15 12.59 -2.34 -8.52
N ARG A 16 13.15 -3.14 -7.59
CA ARG A 16 12.48 -3.42 -6.32
C ARG A 16 12.47 -2.21 -5.39
N GLU A 17 13.61 -1.59 -5.17
CA GLU A 17 13.73 -0.42 -4.29
C GLU A 17 12.85 0.74 -4.78
N ASP A 18 12.88 1.05 -6.08
CA ASP A 18 12.04 2.11 -6.66
C ASP A 18 10.55 1.86 -6.44
N ALA A 19 10.12 0.62 -6.60
CA ALA A 19 8.72 0.25 -6.40
C ALA A 19 8.34 0.16 -4.92
N GLU A 20 9.25 -0.25 -4.03
CA GLU A 20 9.05 -0.16 -2.58
C GLU A 20 8.92 1.31 -2.13
N TRP A 21 9.71 2.22 -2.71
CA TRP A 21 9.64 3.66 -2.42
C TRP A 21 8.30 4.27 -2.83
N ILE A 22 7.81 3.92 -4.03
CA ILE A 22 6.47 4.30 -4.50
C ILE A 22 5.37 3.79 -3.55
N VAL A 23 5.50 2.54 -3.11
CA VAL A 23 4.54 1.94 -2.18
C VAL A 23 4.59 2.64 -0.82
N GLU A 24 5.77 2.94 -0.29
CA GLU A 24 5.93 3.68 0.96
C GLU A 24 5.31 5.09 0.90
N ASP A 25 5.47 5.81 -0.21
CA ASP A 25 4.87 7.13 -0.40
C ASP A 25 3.32 7.05 -0.41
N TYR A 26 2.79 6.06 -1.13
CA TYR A 26 1.35 5.78 -1.14
C TYR A 26 0.83 5.40 0.26
N LEU A 27 1.51 4.52 0.98
CA LEU A 27 1.15 4.11 2.34
C LEU A 27 1.21 5.29 3.31
N SER A 28 2.24 6.13 3.20
CA SER A 28 2.40 7.35 4.00
C SER A 28 1.20 8.27 3.86
N SER A 29 0.67 8.39 2.64
CA SER A 29 -0.58 9.14 2.38
C SER A 29 -1.79 8.51 3.09
N LEU A 30 -1.92 7.17 3.09
CA LEU A 30 -3.00 6.48 3.79
C LEU A 30 -2.89 6.61 5.32
N PHE A 31 -1.68 6.56 5.87
CA PHE A 31 -1.42 6.79 7.29
C PHE A 31 -1.75 8.23 7.68
N HIS A 32 -1.33 9.20 6.88
CA HIS A 32 -1.64 10.62 7.10
C HIS A 32 -3.15 10.88 7.13
N ASN A 33 -3.90 10.24 6.22
CA ASN A 33 -5.36 10.36 6.15
C ASN A 33 -6.11 9.52 7.21
N GLY A 34 -5.40 8.75 8.04
CA GLY A 34 -6.00 7.92 9.08
C GLY A 34 -6.74 6.68 8.57
N GLN A 35 -6.49 6.26 7.33
CA GLN A 35 -7.10 5.06 6.73
C GLN A 35 -6.41 3.77 7.19
N VAL A 36 -5.10 3.86 7.38
CA VAL A 36 -4.24 2.77 7.85
C VAL A 36 -3.67 3.12 9.22
N CYS A 37 -3.47 2.13 10.07
CA CYS A 37 -2.82 2.28 11.36
C CYS A 37 -1.85 1.13 11.63
N GLY A 38 -1.00 1.26 12.65
CA GLY A 38 -0.06 0.22 13.03
C GLY A 38 1.08 0.03 12.03
N GLU A 39 1.58 -1.20 11.94
CA GLU A 39 2.69 -1.55 11.05
C GLU A 39 2.18 -1.97 9.66
N SER A 40 3.01 -1.74 8.65
CA SER A 40 2.81 -2.27 7.30
C SER A 40 4.03 -3.07 6.88
N PHE A 41 3.82 -4.12 6.09
CA PHE A 41 4.89 -4.99 5.65
C PHE A 41 4.74 -5.35 4.17
N SER A 42 5.79 -5.09 3.39
CA SER A 42 5.85 -5.35 1.96
C SER A 42 6.57 -6.65 1.66
N ILE A 43 6.01 -7.46 0.77
CA ILE A 43 6.60 -8.71 0.29
C ILE A 43 6.51 -8.80 -1.22
N VAL A 44 7.46 -9.53 -1.83
CA VAL A 44 7.32 -10.01 -3.19
C VAL A 44 6.76 -11.43 -3.14
N GLN A 45 5.56 -11.62 -3.68
CA GLN A 45 4.90 -12.92 -3.78
C GLN A 45 4.58 -13.20 -5.24
N ASP A 46 5.07 -14.33 -5.77
CA ASP A 46 4.86 -14.73 -7.17
C ASP A 46 5.27 -13.64 -8.19
N GLY A 47 6.32 -12.88 -7.86
CA GLY A 47 6.79 -11.76 -8.68
C GLY A 47 5.99 -10.47 -8.55
N LEU A 48 4.96 -10.43 -7.69
CA LEU A 48 4.13 -9.25 -7.42
C LEU A 48 4.54 -8.58 -6.09
N LEU A 49 4.66 -7.25 -6.09
CA LEU A 49 4.76 -6.49 -4.84
C LEU A 49 3.40 -6.42 -4.17
N CYS A 50 3.37 -6.91 -2.94
CA CYS A 50 2.20 -6.89 -2.09
C CYS A 50 2.55 -6.22 -0.76
N THR A 51 1.60 -5.49 -0.18
CA THR A 51 1.75 -4.95 1.18
C THR A 51 0.57 -5.37 2.04
N TYR A 52 0.88 -5.84 3.24
CA TYR A 52 -0.11 -6.05 4.29
C TYR A 52 -0.24 -4.78 5.13
N ILE A 53 -1.46 -4.29 5.23
CA ILE A 53 -1.82 -3.08 5.98
C ILE A 53 -2.99 -3.36 6.92
N HIS A 54 -3.13 -2.51 7.91
CA HIS A 54 -4.20 -2.57 8.89
C HIS A 54 -5.17 -1.42 8.68
N LEU A 55 -6.34 -1.72 8.13
CA LEU A 55 -7.37 -0.71 7.87
C LEU A 55 -8.08 -0.31 9.18
N GLN A 56 -8.30 0.99 9.34
CA GLN A 56 -9.04 1.61 10.46
C GLN A 56 -10.56 1.42 10.34
N GLY A 57 -11.05 0.88 9.22
CA GLY A 57 -12.46 0.55 9.00
C GLY A 57 -12.69 -0.14 7.66
N ILE A 58 -13.89 -0.69 7.45
CA ILE A 58 -14.22 -1.45 6.24
C ILE A 58 -14.24 -0.58 4.96
N ASN A 59 -14.49 0.73 5.12
CA ASN A 59 -14.57 1.70 4.03
C ASN A 59 -13.24 2.42 3.76
N ALA A 60 -12.18 2.13 4.53
CA ALA A 60 -10.91 2.84 4.43
C ALA A 60 -10.13 2.51 3.14
N ASN A 61 -10.55 1.48 2.40
CA ASN A 61 -10.03 1.08 1.09
C ASN A 61 -10.87 1.61 -0.09
N LEU A 62 -11.90 2.43 0.16
CA LEU A 62 -12.69 3.00 -0.92
C LEU A 62 -11.81 3.96 -1.74
N LYS A 63 -11.93 3.88 -3.07
CA LYS A 63 -11.12 4.66 -4.01
C LYS A 63 -11.21 6.16 -3.80
N GLU A 64 -12.32 6.67 -3.26
CA GLU A 64 -12.50 8.09 -2.93
C GLU A 64 -11.48 8.62 -1.89
N TYR A 65 -10.91 7.71 -1.09
CA TYR A 65 -9.90 8.03 -0.08
C TYR A 65 -8.48 7.65 -0.54
N HIS A 66 -8.33 7.01 -1.70
CA HIS A 66 -7.03 6.85 -2.34
C HIS A 66 -6.74 8.20 -2.99
N CYS A 67 -5.84 8.97 -2.38
CA CYS A 67 -5.69 10.39 -2.65
C CYS A 67 -5.46 10.74 -4.13
N LYS A 68 -5.95 11.94 -4.52
CA LYS A 68 -5.56 12.76 -5.69
C LYS A 68 -4.03 12.90 -5.91
N TYR A 69 -3.21 12.62 -4.90
CA TYR A 69 -1.74 12.71 -4.93
C TYR A 69 -1.04 11.34 -5.02
N GLY A 70 -1.78 10.23 -5.01
CA GLY A 70 -1.25 8.88 -5.25
C GLY A 70 -1.34 8.55 -6.74
N ILE A 71 -0.33 7.84 -7.24
CA ILE A 71 -0.03 7.60 -8.66
C ILE A 71 -1.27 7.20 -9.47
N GLU A 72 -1.61 8.05 -10.46
CA GLU A 72 -2.36 7.67 -11.67
C GLU A 72 -1.56 6.70 -12.55
#